data_AF-A0A068Y209-F1
#
_entry.id   AF-A0A068Y209-F1
#
_cell.length_a   1.000
_cell.length_b   1.000
_cell.length_c   1.000
_cell.angle_alpha   90.00
_cell.angle_beta   90.00
_cell.angle_gamma   90.00
#
_symmetry.space_group_name_H-M   'P 1'
#
loop_
_entity.id
_entity.type
_entity.pdbx_description
1 polymer ?
#
loop_
_entity_poly.entity_id
_entity_poly.type
_entity_poly.pdbx_seq_one_letter_code
_entity_poly.pdbx_strand_id
1 'polypeptide(L)' 'MTYPATQRTFMGKVQQLCRTIDDSTDGQASIIGIDEMTVKVSLLPKSSLNAHIGFTLTANFSYISTILVCIWKLS' A
#
# COMPACT_ATOMS: atom_id res chain seq x y z
N MET A 1 23.31 7.99 14.95
CA MET A 1 22.82 7.88 13.55
C MET A 1 22.20 6.51 13.36
N THR A 2 20.87 6.42 13.36
CA THR A 2 20.13 5.14 13.31
C THR A 2 19.21 5.09 12.08
N TYR A 3 19.71 5.60 10.95
CA TYR A 3 18.95 5.70 9.69
C TYR A 3 18.97 4.40 8.85
N PRO A 4 20.07 3.62 8.76
CA PRO A 4 20.15 2.47 7.85
C PRO A 4 19.23 1.29 8.23
N ALA A 5 19.08 1.01 9.53
CA ALA A 5 18.28 -0.12 10.01
C ALA A 5 16.78 0.12 9.77
N THR A 6 16.31 1.35 9.97
CA THR A 6 14.92 1.74 9.79
C THR A 6 14.54 1.74 8.31
N GLN A 7 15.42 2.24 7.43
CA GLN A 7 15.21 2.21 5.99
C GLN A 7 15.18 0.79 5.43
N ARG A 8 16.05 -0.12 5.91
CA ARG A 8 16.01 -1.54 5.54
C ARG A 8 14.67 -2.19 5.95
N THR A 9 14.19 -1.85 7.14
CA THR A 9 12.89 -2.36 7.64
C THR A 9 11.73 -1.80 6.81
N PHE A 10 11.77 -0.53 6.42
CA PHE A 10 10.81 0.10 5.52
C PHE A 10 10.75 -0.62 4.18
N MET A 11 11.90 -0.83 3.54
CA MET A 11 11.97 -1.54 2.25
C MET A 11 11.37 -2.96 2.35
N GLY A 12 11.65 -3.68 3.44
CA GLY A 12 11.08 -5.02 3.67
C GLY A 12 9.55 -5.00 3.78
N LYS A 13 8.99 -4.00 4.48
CA LYS A 13 7.53 -3.83 4.56
C LYS A 13 6.91 -3.42 3.22
N VAL A 14 7.59 -2.59 2.44
CA VAL A 14 7.12 -2.23 1.09
C VAL A 14 7.09 -3.46 0.19
N GLN A 15 8.13 -4.30 0.22
CA GLN A 15 8.13 -5.56 -0.53
C GLN A 15 7.01 -6.51 -0.12
N GLN A 16 6.70 -6.59 1.18
CA GLN A 16 5.56 -7.35 1.66
C GLN A 16 4.23 -6.77 1.14
N LEU A 17 4.09 -5.44 1.17
CA LEU A 17 2.92 -4.76 0.65
C LEU A 17 2.71 -5.03 -0.85
N CYS A 18 3.76 -4.99 -1.67
CA CYS A 18 3.66 -5.36 -3.09
C CYS A 18 3.08 -6.76 -3.28
N ARG A 19 3.65 -7.76 -2.58
CA ARG A 19 3.18 -9.15 -2.67
C ARG A 19 1.72 -9.27 -2.26
N THR A 20 1.32 -8.63 -1.17
CA THR A 20 -0.08 -8.66 -0.73
C THR A 20 -1.01 -8.00 -1.73
N ILE A 21 -0.60 -6.89 -2.36
CA ILE A 21 -1.39 -6.23 -3.41
C ILE A 21 -1.61 -7.19 -4.58
N ASP A 22 -0.54 -7.82 -5.07
CA ASP A 22 -0.60 -8.75 -6.21
C ASP A 22 -1.46 -9.98 -5.89
N ASP A 23 -1.31 -10.57 -4.70
CA ASP A 23 -2.02 -11.78 -4.30
C ASP A 23 -3.48 -11.54 -3.92
N SER A 24 -3.82 -10.38 -3.34
CA SER A 24 -5.11 -10.17 -2.66
C SER A 24 -6.08 -9.26 -3.41
N THR A 25 -5.62 -8.46 -4.37
CA THR A 25 -6.46 -7.38 -4.94
C THR A 25 -6.90 -7.63 -6.37
N ASP A 26 -6.43 -8.70 -7.02
CA ASP A 26 -6.76 -9.00 -8.43
C ASP A 26 -6.51 -7.79 -9.35
N GLY A 27 -5.45 -7.01 -9.07
CA GLY A 27 -5.11 -5.78 -9.80
C GLY A 27 -5.93 -4.54 -9.44
N GLN A 28 -6.72 -4.57 -8.36
CA GLN A 28 -7.45 -3.40 -7.86
C GLN A 28 -6.56 -2.41 -7.13
N ALA A 29 -5.46 -2.85 -6.51
CA ALA A 29 -4.51 -1.95 -5.87
C ALA A 29 -3.18 -1.91 -6.63
N SER A 30 -2.47 -0.79 -6.54
CA SER A 30 -1.11 -0.66 -7.09
C SER A 30 -0.31 0.39 -6.31
N ILE A 31 1.00 0.17 -6.15
CA ILE A 31 1.89 1.17 -5.58
C ILE A 31 2.26 2.15 -6.69
N ILE A 32 1.90 3.42 -6.52
CA ILE A 32 2.15 4.48 -7.50
C ILE A 32 3.32 5.39 -7.12
N GLY A 33 3.87 5.23 -5.92
CA GLY A 33 5.03 5.99 -5.48
C GLY A 33 5.56 5.53 -4.13
N ILE A 34 6.88 5.62 -3.98
CA ILE A 34 7.59 5.40 -2.72
C ILE A 34 8.49 6.62 -2.51
N ASP A 35 8.42 7.19 -1.32
CA ASP A 35 9.28 8.29 -0.87
C ASP A 35 10.09 7.81 0.36
N GLU A 36 10.90 8.67 0.99
CA GLU A 36 11.90 8.28 2.00
C GLU A 36 11.34 7.34 3.09
N MET A 37 10.12 7.58 3.55
CA MET A 37 9.41 6.76 4.54
C MET A 37 7.91 6.67 4.29
N THR A 38 7.45 6.98 3.08
CA THR A 38 6.02 6.93 2.75
C THR A 38 5.78 6.12 1.50
N VAL A 39 4.60 5.49 1.45
CA VAL A 39 4.13 4.76 0.28
C VAL A 39 2.80 5.34 -0.17
N LYS A 40 2.66 5.49 -1.48
CA LYS A 40 1.44 5.91 -2.14
C LYS A 40 0.85 4.72 -2.89
N VAL A 41 -0.40 4.41 -2.58
CA VAL A 41 -1.14 3.29 -3.17
C VAL A 41 -2.39 3.83 -3.84
N SER A 42 -2.57 3.49 -5.11
CA SER A 42 -3.84 3.67 -5.80
C SER A 42 -4.73 2.46 -5.56
N LEU A 43 -6.01 2.69 -5.34
CA LEU A 43 -7.03 1.65 -5.27
C LEU A 43 -8.14 1.97 -6.27
N LEU A 44 -8.42 1.02 -7.15
CA LEU A 44 -9.44 1.01 -8.17
C LEU A 44 -10.35 -0.22 -7.94
N PRO A 45 -11.42 -0.07 -7.15
CA PRO A 45 -12.35 -1.16 -6.89
C PRO A 45 -13.03 -1.62 -8.19
N LYS A 46 -13.10 -2.94 -8.43
CA LYS A 46 -13.78 -3.51 -9.60
C LYS A 46 -15.30 -3.61 -9.42
N SER A 47 -15.76 -3.89 -8.20
CA SER A 47 -17.14 -4.29 -7.94
C SER A 47 -17.69 -3.64 -6.66
N SER A 48 -17.73 -2.32 -6.60
CA SER A 48 -18.45 -1.62 -5.54
C SER A 48 -19.18 -0.38 -6.08
N LEU A 49 -20.05 0.19 -5.25
CA LEU A 49 -20.71 1.50 -5.46
C LEU A 49 -19.71 2.61 -5.88
N ASN A 50 -18.42 2.43 -5.59
CA ASN A 50 -17.33 3.35 -5.89
C ASN A 50 -16.44 2.91 -7.08
N ALA A 51 -16.88 1.98 -7.94
CA ALA A 51 -16.11 1.51 -9.10
C ALA A 51 -15.70 2.64 -10.08
N HIS A 52 -16.36 3.80 -9.97
CA HIS A 52 -16.03 5.01 -10.73
C HIS A 52 -15.04 5.95 -10.04
N ILE A 53 -14.64 5.66 -8.80
CA ILE A 53 -13.82 6.53 -7.96
C ILE A 53 -12.51 5.81 -7.61
N GLY A 54 -11.40 6.33 -8.15
CA GLY A 54 -10.07 5.92 -7.73
C GLY A 54 -9.69 6.58 -6.41
N PHE A 55 -9.18 5.80 -5.46
CA PHE A 55 -8.64 6.32 -4.21
C PHE A 55 -7.12 6.34 -4.27
N THR A 56 -6.52 7.36 -3.65
CA THR A 56 -5.07 7.41 -3.42
C THR A 56 -4.82 7.49 -1.94
N LEU A 57 -4.14 6.49 -1.39
CA LEU A 57 -3.73 6.45 0.00
C LEU A 57 -2.24 6.79 0.09
N THR A 58 -1.89 7.72 0.97
CA THR A 58 -0.49 7.98 1.36
C THR A 58 -0.34 7.59 2.81
N ALA A 59 0.55 6.67 3.13
CA ALA A 59 0.85 6.33 4.52
C ALA A 59 2.35 6.36 4.79
N ASN A 60 2.69 6.80 6.00
CA ASN A 60 4.03 6.69 6.55
C ASN A 60 4.33 5.22 6.93
N PHE A 61 5.61 4.85 7.00
CA PHE A 61 6.11 3.53 7.39
C PHE A 61 5.44 2.93 8.63
N SER A 62 5.12 3.77 9.62
CA SER A 62 4.44 3.36 10.85
C SER A 62 3.02 2.81 10.62
N TYR A 63 2.40 3.14 9.49
CA TYR A 63 1.01 2.83 9.15
C TYR A 63 0.86 1.96 7.89
N ILE A 64 1.94 1.33 7.40
CA ILE A 64 1.86 0.39 6.26
C ILE A 64 0.87 -0.76 6.56
N SER A 65 0.81 -1.23 7.80
CA SER A 65 -0.16 -2.24 8.23
C SER A 65 -1.61 -1.77 8.08
N THR A 66 -1.87 -0.47 8.22
CA THR A 66 -3.19 0.12 8.01
C THR A 66 -3.59 0.07 6.53
N ILE A 67 -2.64 0.31 5.61
CA ILE A 67 -2.89 0.14 4.17
C ILE A 67 -3.28 -1.31 3.87
N LEU A 68 -2.55 -2.29 4.42
CA LEU A 68 -2.86 -3.71 4.24
C LEU A 68 -4.29 -4.05 4.69
N VAL A 69 -4.71 -3.53 5.84
CA VAL A 69 -6.09 -3.72 6.34
C VAL A 69 -7.12 -3.04 5.44
N CYS A 70 -6.85 -1.82 4.96
CA CYS A 70 -7.76 -1.11 4.05
C CYS A 70 -7.93 -1.87 2.72
N ILE A 71 -6.84 -2.38 2.16
CA ILE A 71 -6.87 -3.19 0.94
C ILE A 71 -7.70 -4.46 1.15
N TRP A 72 -7.48 -5.17 2.25
CA TRP A 72 -8.18 -6.42 2.56
C TRP A 72 -9.67 -6.22 2.84
N LYS A 73 -10.04 -5.07 3.42
CA LYS A 73 -11.45 -4.69 3.67
C LYS A 73 -12.20 -4.33 2.37
N LEU A 74 -11.48 -3.92 1.32
CA LEU A 74 -12.03 -3.38 0.08
C LEU A 74 -11.95 -4.34 -1.11
N SER A 75 -11.21 -5.44 -0.97
CA SER A 75 -11.21 -6.57 -1.93
C SER A 75 -12.33 -7.55 -1.58
#